data_AF-Q2NCI4-F1
#
_entry.id   AF-Q2NCI4-F1
#
_cell.length_a   1.000
_cell.length_b   1.000
_cell.length_c   1.000
_cell.angle_alpha   90.00
_cell.angle_beta   90.00
_cell.angle_gamma   90.00
#
_symmetry.space_group_name_H-M   'P 1'
#
loop_
_entity.id
_entity.type
_entity.pdbx_description
1 polymer ?
#
loop_
_entity_poly.entity_id
_entity_poly.type
_entity_poly.pdbx_seq_one_letter_code
_entity_poly.pdbx_strand_id
1 'polypeptide(L)' 'MQIALQKMFLVMPFLFGIGFIAPLIAQTMAYWGWEPPLAMSRIGFGLLIGGGWGLYATIRGRWV' A
#
# COMPACT_ATOMS: atom_id res chain seq x y z
N MET A 1 18.89 15.01 -14.17
CA MET A 1 17.68 15.06 -13.33
C MET A 1 16.49 14.28 -13.89
N GLN A 2 16.29 14.23 -15.22
CA GLN A 2 15.11 13.60 -15.85
C GLN A 2 14.96 12.09 -15.57
N ILE A 3 16.07 11.34 -15.59
CA ILE A 3 16.08 9.88 -15.36
C ILE A 3 15.69 9.51 -13.92
N ALA A 4 16.10 10.32 -12.93
CA ALA A 4 15.78 10.07 -11.53
C ALA A 4 14.28 10.24 -11.26
N LEU A 5 13.67 11.29 -11.83
CA LEU A 5 12.22 11.53 -11.75
C LEU A 5 11.43 10.38 -12.39
N GLN A 6 11.83 9.93 -13.58
CA GLN A 6 11.18 8.80 -14.27
C GLN A 6 11.25 7.49 -13.46
N LYS A 7 12.39 7.20 -12.82
CA LYS A 7 12.52 6.04 -11.93
C LYS A 7 11.68 6.17 -10.67
N MET A 8 11.53 7.38 -10.13
CA MET A 8 10.65 7.64 -8.99
C MET A 8 9.19 7.34 -9.35
N PHE A 9 8.72 7.81 -10.51
CA PHE A 9 7.35 7.53 -10.98
C PHE A 9 7.07 6.03 -11.18
N LEU A 10 8.10 5.23 -11.47
CA LEU A 10 7.98 3.78 -11.56
C LEU A 10 7.67 3.12 -10.20
N VAL A 11 8.27 3.59 -9.11
CA VAL A 11 8.10 3.01 -7.76
C VAL A 11 7.02 3.74 -6.94
N MET A 12 6.54 4.89 -7.41
CA MET A 12 5.46 5.66 -6.79
C MET A 12 4.23 4.81 -6.42
N PRO A 13 3.74 3.86 -7.24
CA PRO A 13 2.59 3.05 -6.86
C PRO A 13 2.84 2.20 -5.61
N PHE A 14 4.05 1.65 -5.47
CA PHE A 14 4.45 0.89 -4.29
C PHE A 14 4.58 1.78 -3.05
N LEU A 15 5.24 2.93 -3.18
CA LEU A 15 5.37 3.90 -2.08
C LEU A 15 4.01 4.43 -1.64
N PHE A 16 3.08 4.66 -2.58
CA PHE A 16 1.71 5.05 -2.28
C PHE A 16 0.93 3.93 -1.59
N GLY A 17 1.11 2.68 -2.04
CA GLY A 17 0.52 1.51 -1.40
C GLY A 17 0.91 1.36 0.07
N ILE A 18 2.17 1.58 0.39
CA ILE A 18 2.67 1.50 1.78
C ILE A 18 2.38 2.77 2.58
N GLY A 19 2.61 3.95 1.99
CA GLY A 19 2.53 5.22 2.68
C GLY A 19 1.11 5.75 2.87
N PHE A 20 0.17 5.33 2.01
CA PHE A 20 -1.21 5.85 2.03
C PHE A 20 -2.24 4.73 2.19
N ILE A 21 -2.21 3.71 1.33
CA ILE A 21 -3.24 2.65 1.36
C ILE A 21 -3.16 1.84 2.65
N ALA A 22 -1.97 1.48 3.11
CA ALA A 22 -1.81 0.71 4.34
C ALA A 22 -2.35 1.45 5.59
N PRO A 23 -1.99 2.73 5.86
CA PRO A 23 -2.61 3.51 6.93
C PRO A 23 -4.11 3.72 6.76
N LEU A 24 -4.59 3.91 5.53
CA LEU A 24 -6.02 4.06 5.24
C LEU A 24 -6.78 2.81 5.66
N ILE A 25 -6.32 1.62 5.24
CA ILE A 25 -6.92 0.33 5.63
C ILE A 25 -6.91 0.19 7.16
N ALA A 26 -5.77 0.43 7.80
CA ALA A 26 -5.65 0.32 9.25
C ALA A 26 -6.62 1.25 10.00
N GLN A 27 -6.79 2.49 9.52
CA GLN A 27 -7.72 3.47 10.07
C GLN A 27 -9.18 3.09 9.82
N THR A 28 -9.53 2.63 8.62
CA THR A 28 -10.88 2.15 8.31
C THR A 28 -11.24 0.94 9.17
N MET A 29 -10.32 -0.01 9.35
CA MET A 29 -10.52 -1.14 10.25
C MET A 29 -10.71 -0.70 11.69
N ALA A 30 -9.92 0.27 12.16
CA ALA A 30 -10.07 0.82 13.50
C ALA A 30 -11.44 1.51 13.69
N TYR A 31 -11.89 2.25 12.68
CA TYR A 31 -13.16 2.95 12.69
C TYR A 31 -14.37 1.99 12.67
N TRP A 32 -14.30 0.91 11.91
CA TRP A 32 -15.36 -0.12 11.84
C TRP A 32 -15.25 -1.21 12.90
N GLY A 33 -14.26 -1.13 13.79
CA GLY A 33 -14.03 -2.16 14.81
C GLY A 33 -13.62 -3.52 14.23
N TRP A 34 -13.10 -3.56 13.00
CA TRP A 34 -12.65 -4.80 12.37
C TRP A 34 -11.32 -5.23 12.95
N GLU A 35 -11.26 -6.50 13.34
CA GLU A 35 -10.03 -7.15 13.78
C GLU A 35 -9.36 -7.82 12.58
N PRO A 36 -8.06 -7.56 12.37
CA PRO A 36 -7.31 -8.25 11.33
C PRO A 36 -7.17 -9.75 11.66
N PRO A 37 -7.15 -10.62 10.64
CA PRO A 37 -6.96 -12.05 10.82
C PRO A 37 -5.56 -12.38 11.37
N LEU A 38 -5.36 -13.59 11.90
CA LEU A 38 -4.06 -14.09 12.37
C LEU A 38 -3.44 -13.31 13.55
N ALA A 39 -4.26 -12.63 14.37
CA ALA A 39 -3.81 -11.82 15.51
C ALA A 39 -2.74 -10.77 15.17
N MET A 40 -2.68 -10.33 13.90
CA MET A 40 -1.72 -9.33 13.46
C MET A 40 -2.15 -7.91 13.86
N SER A 41 -1.25 -6.93 13.77
CA SER A 41 -1.63 -5.53 13.95
C SER A 41 -2.40 -5.02 12.72
N ARG A 42 -3.31 -4.05 12.92
CA ARG A 42 -4.07 -3.41 11.82
C ARG A 42 -3.15 -2.79 10.77
N ILE A 43 -2.03 -2.20 11.20
CA ILE A 43 -0.99 -1.65 10.32
C ILE A 43 -0.32 -2.79 9.52
N GLY A 44 0.02 -3.91 10.16
CA GLY A 44 0.60 -5.07 9.47
C GLY A 44 -0.31 -5.62 8.37
N PHE A 45 -1.61 -5.73 8.66
CA PHE A 45 -2.61 -6.12 7.66
C PHE A 45 -2.71 -5.10 6.52
N GLY A 46 -2.77 -3.81 6.86
CA GLY A 46 -2.75 -2.72 5.89
C GLY A 46 -1.50 -2.76 5.00
N LEU A 47 -0.32 -3.04 5.55
CA LEU A 47 0.94 -3.16 4.81
C LEU A 47 0.96 -4.35 3.86
N LEU A 48 0.38 -5.48 4.26
CA LEU A 48 0.25 -6.65 3.38
C LEU A 48 -0.62 -6.33 2.15
N ILE A 49 -1.78 -5.72 2.37
CA ILE A 49 -2.68 -5.36 1.28
C ILE A 49 -2.11 -4.20 0.45
N GLY A 50 -1.79 -3.07 1.09
CA GLY A 50 -1.30 -1.86 0.43
C GLY A 50 0.05 -2.08 -0.25
N GLY A 51 0.98 -2.78 0.39
CA GLY A 51 2.27 -3.15 -0.19
C GLY A 51 2.13 -4.16 -1.33
N GLY A 52 1.30 -5.20 -1.18
CA GLY A 52 1.03 -6.17 -2.23
C GLY A 52 0.38 -5.54 -3.46
N TRP A 53 -0.64 -4.71 -3.26
CA TRP A 53 -1.33 -4.02 -4.34
C TRP A 53 -0.45 -2.96 -5.01
N GLY A 54 0.30 -2.17 -4.22
CA GLY A 54 1.25 -1.19 -4.74
C GLY A 54 2.39 -1.83 -5.54
N LEU A 55 2.86 -3.00 -5.12
CA LEU A 55 3.87 -3.78 -5.84
C LEU A 55 3.31 -4.31 -7.15
N TYR A 56 2.10 -4.88 -7.12
CA TYR A 56 1.38 -5.29 -8.32
C TYR A 56 1.23 -4.13 -9.31
N ALA A 57 0.81 -2.96 -8.84
CA ALA A 57 0.64 -1.77 -9.66
C ALA A 57 1.96 -1.24 -10.24
N THR A 58 3.05 -1.37 -9.48
CA THR A 58 4.41 -1.02 -9.93
C THR A 58 4.88 -1.94 -11.06
N ILE A 59 4.63 -3.25 -10.96
CA ILE A 59 5.03 -4.23 -11.98
C ILE A 59 4.16 -4.12 -13.23
N ARG A 60 2.84 -3.93 -13.07
CA ARG A 60 1.87 -3.93 -14.18
C ARG A 60 1.67 -2.57 -14.84
N GLY A 61 2.15 -1.50 -14.20
CA GLY A 61 1.93 -0.11 -14.63
C GLY A 61 0.48 0.35 -14.54
N ARG A 62 -0.39 -0.40 -13.85
CA ARG A 62 -1.82 -0.12 -13.67
C ARG A 62 -2.31 -0.69 -12.35
N TRP A 63 -3.34 -0.06 -11.77
CA TRP A 63 -3.91 -0.49 -10.49
C TRP A 63 -4.99 -1.58 -10.61
N VAL A 64 -5.53 -1.83 -11.83
CA VAL A 64 -6.55 -2.84 -12.16
C VAL A 64 -6.21 -3.48 -13.50
#